data_AF-A0A6V7IS35-F1
#
_entry.id   AF-A0A6V7IS35-F1
#
_cell.length_a   1.000
_cell.length_b   1.000
_cell.length_c   1.000
_cell.angle_alpha   90.00
_cell.angle_beta   90.00
_cell.angle_gamma   90.00
#
_symmetry.space_group_name_H-M   'P 1'
#
loop_
_entity.id
_entity.type
_entity.pdbx_description
1 polymer ?
#
loop_
_entity_poly.entity_id
_entity_poly.type
_entity_poly.pdbx_seq_one_letter_code
_entity_poly.pdbx_strand_id
1 'polypeptide(L)' 'MGVTDIFKPSADLKEISNVPLMITKMLQKAYIRVDESGTEAAAVT' A
#
# COMPACT_ATOMS: atom_id res chain seq x y z
N MET A 1 -9.82 8.49 -5.25
CA MET A 1 -9.62 7.68 -4.03
C MET A 1 -9.48 8.63 -2.86
N GLY A 2 -10.34 8.55 -1.84
CA GLY A 2 -10.48 9.55 -0.77
C GLY A 2 -9.67 9.32 0.49
N VAL A 3 -8.74 8.36 0.46
CA VAL A 3 -7.93 8.00 1.64
C VAL A 3 -6.67 8.85 1.66
N THR A 4 -6.75 10.03 2.29
CA THR A 4 -5.63 10.98 2.39
C THR A 4 -5.09 11.14 3.81
N ASP A 5 -5.91 10.85 4.82
CA ASP A 5 -5.57 11.23 6.19
C ASP A 5 -4.45 10.38 6.79
N ILE A 6 -4.30 9.14 6.35
CA ILE A 6 -3.23 8.23 6.77
C ILE A 6 -1.83 8.66 6.30
N PHE A 7 -1.76 9.57 5.32
CA PHE A 7 -0.50 10.12 4.79
C PHE A 7 -0.13 11.49 5.39
N LYS A 8 -1.00 12.05 6.25
CA LYS A 8 -0.75 13.35 6.89
C LYS A 8 -0.07 13.13 8.25
N PRO A 9 0.68 14.13 8.76
CA PRO A 9 1.18 14.11 10.13
C PRO A 9 0.07 14.02 11.19
N SER A 10 -1.17 14.39 10.83
CA SER A 10 -2.37 14.29 11.67
C SER A 10 -3.07 12.93 11.59
N ALA A 11 -2.43 11.89 11.04
CA ALA A 11 -3.00 10.56 10.97
C ALA A 11 -3.27 10.00 12.38
N ASP A 12 -4.45 9.42 12.59
CA ASP A 12 -4.79 8.76 13.85
C ASP A 12 -4.49 7.26 13.77
N LEU A 13 -3.31 6.87 14.24
CA LEU A 13 -2.81 5.49 14.25
C LEU A 13 -2.48 5.00 15.67
N LYS A 14 -3.19 5.53 16.68
CA LYS A 14 -2.93 5.27 18.11
C LYS A 14 -3.12 3.82 18.53
N GLU A 15 -3.96 3.06 17.84
CA GLU A 15 -4.16 1.62 18.10
C GLU A 15 -2.93 0.77 17.68
N ILE A 16 -1.99 1.34 16.92
CA ILE A 16 -0.74 0.67 16.52
C ILE A 16 0.40 1.05 17.49
N SER A 17 0.44 2.30 17.95
CA SER A 17 1.50 2.79 18.83
C SER A 17 1.08 4.02 19.63
N ASN A 18 1.71 4.18 20.80
CA ASN A 18 1.52 5.36 21.66
C ASN A 18 2.29 6.61 21.18
N VAL A 19 3.06 6.51 20.09
CA VAL A 19 3.71 7.66 19.44
C VAL A 19 3.00 8.02 18.13
N PRO A 20 3.00 9.30 17.70
CA PRO A 20 2.41 9.69 16.42
C PRO A 20 3.07 8.95 15.25
N LEU A 21 2.25 8.26 14.45
CA LEU A 21 2.68 7.55 13.25
C LEU A 21 1.95 8.11 12.02
N MET A 22 2.60 8.02 10.86
CA MET A 22 1.97 8.31 9.57
C MET A 22 2.55 7.40 8.48
N ILE A 23 1.78 7.15 7.42
CA ILE A 23 2.27 6.45 6.24
C ILE A 23 3.02 7.44 5.37
N THR A 24 4.31 7.21 5.16
CA THR A 24 5.17 8.09 4.35
C THR A 24 5.16 7.71 2.87
N LYS A 25 5.09 6.41 2.57
CA LYS A 25 5.02 5.85 1.21
C LYS A 25 4.19 4.57 1.20
N MET A 26 3.45 4.39 0.11
CA MET A 26 2.80 3.13 -0.26
C MET A 26 3.23 2.82 -1.69
N LEU A 27 3.86 1.65 -1.91
CA LEU A 27 4.50 1.30 -3.18
C LEU A 27 3.90 -0.02 -3.70
N GLN A 28 2.93 0.08 -4.60
CA GLN A 28 2.36 -1.09 -5.25
C GLN A 28 3.18 -1.47 -6.49
N LYS A 29 3.69 -2.70 -6.53
CA LYS A 29 4.35 -3.28 -7.70
C LYS A 29 3.57 -4.49 -8.18
N ALA A 30 3.31 -4.57 -9.47
CA ALA A 30 2.64 -5.71 -10.10
C ALA A 30 3.46 -6.19 -11.31
N TYR A 31 3.51 -7.50 -11.49
CA TYR A 31 4.08 -8.16 -12.65
C TYR A 31 3.03 -9.10 -13.24
N ILE A 32 2.79 -9.00 -14.54
CA ILE A 32 1.89 -9.89 -15.27
C ILE A 32 2.61 -10.42 -16.50
N ARG A 33 2.60 -11.74 -16.66
CA ARG A 33 3.12 -12.45 -17.82
C ARG A 33 1.99 -13.22 -18.48
N VAL A 34 1.81 -13.00 -19.77
CA VAL A 34 0.85 -13.71 -20.61
C VAL A 34 1.66 -14.41 -21.70
N ASP A 35 1.46 -15.71 -21.86
CA ASP A 35 2.01 -16.51 -22.95
C ASP A 35 0.97 -17.48 -23.51
N GLU A 36 1.30 -18.23 -24.57
CA GLU A 36 0.35 -19.15 -25.21
C GLU A 36 -0.13 -20.30 -24.29
N SER A 37 0.51 -20.47 -23.12
CA SER A 37 0.13 -21.47 -22.12
C SER A 37 -0.77 -20.91 -21.02
N GLY A 38 -0.95 -19.58 -20.90
CA GLY A 38 -1.85 -18.96 -19.92
C GLY A 38 -1.39 -17.61 -19.38
N THR A 39 -1.78 -17.27 -18.14
CA THR A 39 -1.44 -16.01 -17.46
C THR A 39 -0.88 -16.27 -16.07
N GLU A 40 0.30 -15.72 -15.77
CA GLU A 40 0.94 -15.74 -14.45
C GLU A 40 1.02 -14.29 -13.91
N ALA A 41 0.50 -14.06 -12.70
CA ALA A 41 0.45 -12.74 -12.07
C ALA A 41 1.03 -12.78 -10.65
N ALA A 42 1.89 -11.81 -10.32
CA ALA A 42 2.46 -11.62 -8.99
C ALA A 42 2.32 -10.15 -8.56
N ALA A 43 1.91 -9.90 -7.31
CA ALA A 43 1.73 -8.56 -6.75
C ALA A 43 2.45 -8.42 -5.40
N VAL A 44 3.08 -7.27 -5.17
CA VAL A 44 3.71 -6.87 -3.91
C VAL A 44 3.17 -5.49 -3.52
N THR A 45 2.66 -5.36 -2.29
CA THR A 45 1.97 -4.15 -1.78
C THR A 45 2.77 -3.49 -0.66
#